data_AF-Q6PUT5-F1
#
_entry.id   AF-Q6PUT5-F1
#
_cell.length_a   1.000
_cell.length_b   1.000
_cell.length_c   1.000
_cell.angle_alpha   90.00
_cell.angle_beta   90.00
_cell.angle_gamma   90.00
#
_symmetry.space_group_name_H-M   'P 1'
#
loop_
_entity.id
_entity.type
_entity.pdbx_description
1 polymer ?
#
loop_
_entity_poly.entity_id
_entity_poly.type
_entity_poly.pdbx_seq_one_letter_code
_entity_poly.pdbx_strand_id
1 'polypeptide(L)'
;MQPEDYLDRHYIGIRKQSETEQVCHYEFICTEFRRIGTKRLEQLGHVTGTFQIDKQTGTTELVDPMPGDESLSAFNRASHKIYKCWLAGELPNSEQYCAG
;
A
#
# COMPACT_ATOMS: atom_id res chain seq x y z
N MET A 1 4.09 16.71 -2.17
CA MET A 1 5.40 16.09 -1.96
C MET A 1 6.48 17.04 -2.47
N GLN A 2 7.56 17.28 -1.72
CA GLN A 2 8.68 18.11 -2.22
C GLN A 2 9.58 17.27 -3.16
N PRO A 3 10.39 17.90 -4.03
CA PRO A 3 11.20 17.17 -5.02
C PRO A 3 12.22 16.18 -4.44
N GLU A 4 12.63 16.38 -3.18
CA GLU A 4 13.61 15.55 -2.47
C GLU A 4 12.98 14.46 -1.60
N ASP A 5 11.65 14.47 -1.53
CA ASP A 5 10.87 13.48 -0.80
C ASP A 5 10.59 12.28 -1.71
N TYR A 6 10.68 11.08 -1.16
CA TYR A 6 10.30 9.86 -1.87
C TYR A 6 9.66 8.84 -0.93
N LEU A 7 8.83 8.00 -1.52
CA LEU A 7 8.17 6.90 -0.83
C LEU A 7 9.03 5.65 -0.85
N ASP A 8 9.18 5.01 0.30
CA ASP A 8 9.69 3.65 0.37
C ASP A 8 8.63 2.68 -0.15
N ARG A 9 8.79 2.29 -1.42
CA ARG A 9 7.93 1.32 -2.10
C ARG A 9 8.38 -0.12 -1.88
N HIS A 10 9.53 -0.34 -1.24
CA HIS A 10 10.07 -1.68 -0.98
C HIS A 10 9.45 -2.32 0.26
N TYR A 11 9.01 -1.50 1.21
CA TYR A 11 8.33 -1.94 2.42
C TYR A 11 6.97 -1.25 2.54
N ILE A 12 5.90 -1.98 2.20
CA ILE A 12 4.53 -1.46 2.22
C ILE A 12 3.73 -2.25 3.24
N GLY A 13 3.28 -1.58 4.30
CA GLY A 13 2.34 -2.16 5.26
C GLY A 13 0.93 -2.19 4.68
N ILE A 14 0.16 -3.23 4.97
CA ILE A 14 -1.22 -3.38 4.52
C ILE A 14 -2.08 -3.77 5.73
N ARG A 15 -3.18 -3.05 5.95
CA ARG A 15 -4.05 -3.26 7.10
C ARG A 15 -5.51 -3.23 6.68
N LYS A 16 -6.28 -4.24 7.07
CA LYS A 16 -7.72 -4.28 6.86
C LYS A 16 -8.39 -3.20 7.69
N GLN A 17 -9.28 -2.44 7.06
CA GLN A 17 -10.05 -1.36 7.69
C GLN A 17 -11.48 -1.80 7.98
N SER A 18 -12.14 -2.41 7.00
CA SER A 18 -13.50 -2.90 7.12
C SER A 18 -13.74 -4.04 6.13
N GLU A 19 -14.79 -4.81 6.39
CA GLU A 19 -15.15 -5.96 5.57
C GLU A 19 -16.67 -6.11 5.57
N THR A 20 -17.25 -6.20 4.38
CA THR A 20 -18.67 -6.53 4.16
C THR A 20 -18.78 -7.93 3.58
N GLU A 21 -19.96 -8.39 3.17
CA GLU A 21 -20.08 -9.68 2.47
C GLU A 21 -19.43 -9.65 1.08
N GLN A 22 -19.47 -8.50 0.39
CA GLN A 22 -19.04 -8.36 -1.00
C GLN A 22 -17.60 -7.86 -1.14
N VAL A 23 -17.17 -6.95 -0.26
CA VAL A 23 -15.89 -6.26 -0.39
C VAL A 23 -15.09 -6.27 0.91
N CYS A 24 -13.77 -6.15 0.77
CA CYS A 24 -12.85 -5.94 1.88
C CYS A 24 -12.00 -4.70 1.61
N HIS A 25 -11.98 -3.76 2.55
CA HIS A 25 -11.23 -2.51 2.45
C HIS A 25 -9.90 -2.61 3.19
N TYR A 26 -8.86 -2.14 2.52
CA TYR A 26 -7.49 -2.14 3.00
C TYR A 26 -6.90 -0.73 2.94
N GLU A 27 -6.14 -0.40 3.96
CA GLU A 27 -5.18 0.71 3.95
C GLU A 27 -3.81 0.14 3.60
N PHE A 28 -3.08 0.84 2.73
CA PHE A 28 -1.67 0.56 2.46
C PHE A 28 -0.83 1.76 2.90
N ILE A 29 0.33 1.47 3.50
CA ILE A 29 1.11 2.40 4.30
C ILE A 29 2.55 2.36 3.78
N CYS A 30 3.05 3.51 3.35
CA CYS A 30 4.45 3.70 2.96
C CYS A 30 5.13 4.67 3.91
N THR A 31 6.42 4.49 4.12
CA THR A 31 7.25 5.48 4.82
C THR A 31 7.71 6.54 3.83
N GLU A 32 7.54 7.81 4.18
CA GLU A 32 8.05 8.94 3.40
C GLU A 32 9.42 9.35 3.95
N PHE A 33 10.39 9.52 3.05
CA PHE A 33 11.74 9.93 3.37
C PHE A 33 12.11 11.19 2.59
N ARG A 34 12.91 12.04 3.22
CA ARG A 34 13.61 13.15 2.58
C ARG A 34 15.08 12.83 2.47
N ARG A 35 15.67 13.10 1.30
CA ARG A 35 17.13 13.07 1.18
C ARG A 35 17.73 14.32 1.81
N ILE A 36 18.71 14.13 2.71
CA ILE A 36 19.49 15.23 3.30
C ILE A 36 20.95 15.06 2.90
N GLY A 37 21.42 15.96 2.04
CA GLY A 37 22.77 15.86 1.46
C GLY A 37 22.92 14.65 0.54
N THR A 38 24.12 14.07 0.47
CA THR A 38 24.44 13.05 -0.55
C THR A 38 24.11 11.62 -0.14
N LYS A 39 24.00 11.32 1.16
CA LYS A 39 23.89 9.93 1.66
C LYS A 39 22.90 9.73 2.81
N ARG A 40 22.36 10.79 3.40
CA ARG A 40 21.46 10.65 4.55
C ARG A 40 20.01 10.73 4.12
N LEU A 41 19.19 9.98 4.83
CA LEU A 41 17.74 9.94 4.69
C LEU A 41 17.14 10.32 6.03
N GLU A 42 16.21 11.26 6.00
CA GLU A 42 15.38 11.61 7.14
C GLU A 42 13.99 11.02 6.91
N GLN A 43 13.49 10.26 7.88
CA GLN A 43 12.12 9.79 7.84
C GLN A 43 11.18 10.94 8.19
N LEU A 44 10.30 11.30 7.27
CA LEU A 44 9.30 12.36 7.47
C LEU A 44 8.04 11.85 8.17
N GLY A 45 7.70 10.58 7.94
CA GLY A 45 6.52 9.96 8.54
C GLY A 45 5.98 8.82 7.69
N HIS A 46 4.67 8.61 7.78
CA HIS A 46 3.95 7.63 6.97
C HIS A 46 2.89 8.33 6.14
N VAL A 47 2.75 7.89 4.90
CA VAL A 47 1.63 8.23 4.03
C VAL A 47 0.80 6.99 3.79
N THR A 48 -0.49 7.20 3.58
CA THR A 48 -1.44 6.10 3.37
C THR A 48 -2.29 6.33 2.14
N GLY A 49 -2.77 5.24 1.57
CA GLY A 49 -3.87 5.22 0.63
C GLY A 49 -4.82 4.07 0.99
N THR A 50 -5.97 4.01 0.35
CA THR A 50 -6.96 2.95 0.57
C THR A 50 -7.34 2.28 -0.73
N PHE A 51 -7.57 0.98 -0.68
CA PHE A 51 -8.12 0.20 -1.78
C PHE A 51 -9.11 -0.84 -1.27
N GLN A 52 -9.90 -1.37 -2.18
CA GLN A 52 -10.81 -2.47 -1.90
C GLN A 52 -10.51 -3.66 -2.79
N ILE A 53 -10.89 -4.85 -2.32
CA ILE A 53 -10.96 -6.06 -3.11
C ILE A 53 -12.40 -6.59 -3.11
N ASP A 54 -12.92 -6.90 -4.30
CA ASP A 54 -14.17 -7.65 -4.45
C ASP A 54 -13.91 -9.13 -4.15
N LYS A 55 -14.67 -9.71 -3.22
CA LYS A 55 -14.40 -11.07 -2.74
C LYS A 55 -14.80 -12.16 -3.73
N GLN A 56 -15.69 -11.87 -4.67
CA GLN A 56 -16.17 -12.84 -5.66
C GLN A 56 -15.19 -12.96 -6.82
N THR A 57 -14.64 -11.82 -7.25
CA THR A 57 -13.81 -11.71 -8.46
C THR A 57 -12.33 -11.58 -8.16
N GLY A 58 -11.96 -11.13 -6.97
CA GLY A 58 -10.59 -10.77 -6.61
C GLY A 58 -10.12 -9.46 -7.24
N THR A 59 -11.00 -8.73 -7.93
CA THR A 59 -10.67 -7.44 -8.53
C THR A 59 -10.36 -6.41 -7.45
N THR A 60 -9.27 -5.67 -7.65
CA THR A 60 -8.83 -4.63 -6.72
C THR A 60 -9.01 -3.26 -7.34
N GLU A 61 -9.49 -2.32 -6.52
CA GLU A 61 -9.78 -0.95 -6.96
C GLU A 61 -9.23 0.04 -5.94
N LEU A 62 -8.53 1.06 -6.44
CA LEU A 62 -8.04 2.15 -5.62
C LEU A 62 -9.22 3.05 -5.23
N VAL A 63 -9.36 3.32 -3.93
CA VAL A 63 -10.43 4.16 -3.37
C VAL A 63 -9.86 5.54 -3.08
N ASP A 64 -8.85 5.62 -2.20
CA ASP A 64 -8.12 6.85 -1.91
C ASP A 64 -6.66 6.74 -2.39
N PRO A 65 -6.21 7.61 -3.31
CA PRO A 65 -4.83 7.58 -3.78
C PRO A 65 -3.86 7.99 -2.68
N MET A 66 -2.71 7.29 -2.62
CA MET A 66 -1.61 7.66 -1.74
C MET A 66 -0.85 8.87 -2.30
N PRO A 67 -0.67 9.96 -1.53
CA PRO A 67 0.17 11.09 -1.94
C PRO A 67 1.60 10.64 -2.25
N GLY A 68 2.14 10.99 -3.44
CA GLY A 68 3.49 10.59 -3.87
C GLY A 68 3.58 9.23 -4.59
N ASP A 69 2.45 8.56 -4.81
CA ASP A 69 2.35 7.33 -5.60
C ASP A 69 1.63 7.55 -6.95
N GLU A 70 2.01 8.59 -7.70
CA GLU A 70 1.35 8.95 -8.97
C GLU A 70 1.48 7.86 -10.05
N SER A 71 2.52 7.03 -9.96
CA SER A 71 2.69 5.87 -10.84
C SER A 71 1.92 4.62 -10.37
N LEU A 72 1.14 4.73 -9.29
CA LEU A 72 0.40 3.64 -8.66
C LEU A 72 1.27 2.43 -8.28
N SER A 73 2.57 2.65 -8.03
CA SER A 73 3.51 1.55 -7.81
C SER A 73 3.33 0.92 -6.44
N ALA A 74 3.05 1.71 -5.41
CA ALA A 74 2.77 1.19 -4.08
C ALA A 74 1.41 0.49 -4.07
N PHE A 75 0.39 1.11 -4.68
CA PHE A 75 -0.92 0.49 -4.86
C PHE A 75 -0.81 -0.88 -5.55
N ASN A 76 -0.17 -0.95 -6.72
CA ASN A 76 -0.06 -2.20 -7.49
C ASN A 76 0.64 -3.32 -6.72
N ARG A 77 1.64 -3.00 -5.88
CA ARG A 77 2.34 -3.97 -5.04
C ARG A 77 1.46 -4.45 -3.89
N ALA A 78 0.79 -3.53 -3.21
CA ALA A 78 -0.11 -3.84 -2.10
C ALA A 78 -1.31 -4.67 -2.56
N SER A 79 -1.96 -4.25 -3.65
CA SER A 79 -3.13 -4.94 -4.21
C SER A 79 -2.76 -6.32 -4.74
N HIS A 80 -1.60 -6.47 -5.40
CA HIS A 80 -1.12 -7.79 -5.83
C HIS A 80 -0.87 -8.73 -4.65
N LYS A 81 -0.30 -8.21 -3.55
CA LYS A 81 -0.05 -9.01 -2.35
C LYS A 81 -1.36 -9.51 -1.72
N ILE A 82 -2.38 -8.65 -1.58
CA ILE A 82 -3.70 -9.06 -1.09
C ILE A 82 -4.41 -9.99 -2.07
N TYR A 83 -4.29 -9.75 -3.38
CA TYR A 83 -4.82 -10.66 -4.39
C TYR A 83 -4.23 -12.08 -4.26
N LYS A 84 -2.94 -12.20 -3.95
CA LYS A 84 -2.32 -13.51 -3.67
C LYS A 84 -2.89 -14.18 -2.42
N CYS A 85 -3.14 -13.42 -1.35
CA CYS A 85 -3.82 -13.95 -0.16
C CYS A 85 -5.25 -14.42 -0.50
N TRP A 86 -5.99 -13.63 -1.28
CA TRP A 86 -7.33 -13.99 -1.73
C TRP A 86 -7.33 -15.28 -2.56
N LEU A 87 -6.37 -15.45 -3.47
CA LEU A 87 -6.19 -16.72 -4.21
C LEU A 87 -5.91 -17.92 -3.29
N ALA A 88 -5.31 -17.69 -2.12
CA ALA A 88 -5.10 -18.72 -1.10
C ALA A 88 -6.34 -18.95 -0.22
N GLY A 89 -7.44 -18.23 -0.45
CA GLY A 89 -8.67 -18.30 0.34
C GLY A 89 -8.65 -17.42 1.60
N GLU A 90 -7.72 -16.47 1.69
CA GLU A 90 -7.51 -15.63 2.88
C GLU A 90 -7.72 -14.14 2.58
N LEU A 91 -8.27 -13.43 3.55
CA LEU A 91 -8.30 -11.97 3.60
C LEU A 91 -7.74 -11.52 4.95
N PRO A 92 -6.41 -11.38 5.09
CA PRO A 92 -5.77 -11.15 6.39
C PRO A 92 -6.11 -9.77 6.96
N ASN A 93 -6.03 -9.62 8.29
CA ASN A 93 -6.20 -8.32 8.95
C ASN A 93 -4.97 -7.41 8.78
N SER A 94 -3.80 -8.01 8.60
CA SER A 94 -2.53 -7.32 8.37
C SER A 94 -1.63 -8.14 7.48
N GLU A 95 -0.90 -7.49 6.59
CA GLU A 95 0.10 -8.10 5.72
C GLU A 95 1.15 -7.06 5.33
N GLN A 96 2.28 -7.49 4.81
CA GLN A 96 3.33 -6.62 4.33
C GLN A 96 3.85 -7.07 2.97
N TYR A 97 4.10 -6.10 2.09
CA TYR A 97 4.94 -6.31 0.92
C TYR A 97 6.38 -5.90 1.24
N CYS A 98 7.31 -6.83 1.00
CA CYS A 98 8.75 -6.61 1.14
C CYS A 98 9.44 -7.04 -0.16
N ALA A 99 10.17 -6.12 -0.82
CA ALA A 99 11.01 -6.41 -1.98
C ALA A 99 12.49 -6.22 -1.63
N GLY A 100 13.24 -7.32 -1.62
CA GLY A 100 14.71 -7.36 -1.49
C GLY A 100 15.40 -7.73 -2.79
#